data_AF-A0A1E4RSC9-F1
#
_entry.id   AF-A0A1E4RSC9-F1
#
_cell.length_a   1.000
_cell.length_b   1.000
_cell.length_c   1.000
_cell.angle_alpha   90.00
_cell.angle_beta   90.00
_cell.angle_gamma   90.00
#
_symmetry.space_group_name_H-M   'P 1'
#
loop_
_entity.id
_entity.type
_entity.pdbx_description
1 polymer ?
#
loop_
_entity_poly.entity_id
_entity_poly.type
_entity_poly.pdbx_seq_one_letter_code
_entity_poly.pdbx_strand_id
1 'polypeptide(L)'
;PRKKTSKFNEEKDAFIIEQVRLRPRYRTSHKFYDELAESDILQGHTGHSVRSRCRVHLLPKIDYVYQTDEAGNLILNEQGEKIKVKLLEVPNTLKNRFSAEEDYLLCTEVIKHVLENNDKSKFENRDEQGFFDEKLLSVGISFFNEFANKYPNHSSPSWRDRFRKFARAYGVQKYIRDYQESIKNQQKPEAMKNLTRRKNR
;
A
#
# COMPACT_ATOMS: atom_id res chain seq x y z
N PRO A 1 26.61 -2.92 32.04
CA PRO A 1 25.69 -1.80 32.41
C PRO A 1 24.31 -1.94 31.75
N ARG A 2 23.24 -2.13 32.53
CA ARG A 2 21.86 -2.15 31.99
C ARG A 2 21.53 -0.75 31.44
N LYS A 3 21.14 -0.64 30.17
CA LYS A 3 20.70 0.64 29.57
C LYS A 3 19.52 1.17 30.41
N LYS A 4 19.68 2.34 31.03
CA LYS A 4 18.58 3.03 31.74
C LYS A 4 17.48 3.34 30.73
N THR A 5 16.26 2.89 31.00
CA THR A 5 15.09 3.22 30.20
C THR A 5 14.57 4.61 30.61
N SER A 6 14.53 5.54 29.66
CA SER A 6 13.94 6.87 29.85
C SER A 6 12.41 6.78 29.86
N LYS A 7 11.72 7.56 30.71
CA LYS A 7 10.26 7.63 30.75
C LYS A 7 9.75 8.72 29.80
N PHE A 8 8.58 8.48 29.19
CA PHE A 8 7.84 9.51 28.46
C PHE A 8 7.12 10.42 29.45
N ASN A 9 7.14 11.72 29.17
CA ASN A 9 6.41 12.76 29.90
C ASN A 9 5.48 13.50 28.92
N GLU A 10 4.70 14.45 29.44
CA GLU A 10 3.72 15.20 28.66
C GLU A 10 4.36 16.02 27.54
N GLU A 11 5.53 16.62 27.77
CA GLU A 11 6.27 17.39 26.77
C GLU A 11 6.70 16.53 25.58
N LYS A 12 7.29 15.35 25.84
CA LYS A 12 7.67 14.38 24.81
C LYS A 12 6.45 13.88 24.04
N ASP A 13 5.37 13.57 24.76
CA ASP A 13 4.13 13.10 24.14
C ASP A 13 3.52 14.20 23.25
N ALA A 14 3.49 15.45 23.70
CA ALA A 14 3.03 16.61 22.93
C ALA A 14 3.88 16.83 21.68
N PHE A 15 5.20 16.73 21.81
CA PHE A 15 6.13 16.82 20.67
C PHE A 15 5.84 15.73 19.63
N ILE A 16 5.69 14.47 20.04
CA ILE A 16 5.38 13.35 19.13
C ILE A 16 4.03 13.58 18.44
N ILE A 17 3.00 14.00 19.18
CA ILE A 17 1.68 14.28 18.62
C ILE A 17 1.78 15.37 17.56
N GLU A 18 2.48 16.47 17.84
CA GLU A 18 2.62 17.57 16.89
C GLU A 18 3.37 17.14 15.63
N GLN A 19 4.45 16.37 15.77
CA GLN A 19 5.16 15.84 14.60
C GLN A 19 4.28 14.92 13.75
N VAL A 20 3.44 14.09 14.38
CA VAL A 20 2.45 13.27 13.66
C VAL A 20 1.38 14.12 12.98
N ARG A 21 0.93 15.22 13.61
CA ARG A 21 -0.02 16.16 12.99
C ARG A 21 0.54 16.82 11.74
N LEU A 22 1.82 17.19 11.77
CA LEU A 22 2.50 17.82 10.63
C LEU A 22 2.79 16.83 9.49
N ARG A 23 3.03 15.56 9.83
CA ARG A 23 3.46 14.51 8.90
C ARG A 23 2.60 13.25 9.02
N PRO A 24 1.26 13.34 8.86
CA PRO A 24 0.35 12.25 9.22
C PRO A 24 0.49 11.01 8.35
N ARG A 25 0.92 11.16 7.08
CA ARG A 25 1.20 10.03 6.18
C ARG A 25 2.34 9.13 6.68
N TYR A 26 3.26 9.67 7.47
CA TYR A 26 4.44 8.97 7.97
C TYR A 26 4.22 8.29 9.33
N ARG A 27 3.03 8.41 9.93
CA ARG A 27 2.69 7.88 11.26
C ARG A 27 2.84 6.37 11.46
N THR A 28 3.02 5.60 10.38
CA THR A 28 3.29 4.15 10.43
C THR A 28 4.74 3.79 10.07
N SER A 29 5.50 4.75 9.53
CA SER A 29 6.89 4.58 9.08
C SER A 29 7.84 4.33 10.25
N HIS A 30 8.86 3.49 10.06
CA HIS A 30 9.95 3.35 11.04
C HIS A 30 10.90 4.54 11.00
N LYS A 31 11.37 4.88 9.80
CA LYS A 31 12.34 5.96 9.56
C LYS A 31 11.90 7.28 10.19
N PHE A 32 10.61 7.60 10.10
CA PHE A 32 10.06 8.81 10.70
C PHE A 32 10.31 8.88 12.21
N TYR A 33 10.06 7.80 12.95
CA TYR A 33 10.30 7.78 14.38
C TYR A 33 11.77 7.62 14.75
N ASP A 34 12.58 7.02 13.88
CA ASP A 34 14.03 7.00 14.04
C ASP A 34 14.59 8.43 13.96
N GLU A 35 14.19 9.20 12.95
CA GLU A 35 14.53 10.64 12.81
C GLU A 35 14.00 11.46 13.99
N LEU A 36 12.79 11.20 14.49
CA LEU A 36 12.28 11.91 15.68
C LEU A 36 13.11 11.63 16.94
N ALA A 37 13.61 10.40 17.10
CA ALA A 37 14.40 10.02 18.27
C ALA A 37 15.78 10.69 18.32
N GLU A 38 16.23 11.30 17.22
CA GLU A 38 17.45 12.12 17.16
C GLU A 38 17.26 13.51 17.78
N SER A 39 16.03 13.93 18.06
CA SER A 39 15.77 15.23 18.68
C SER A 39 16.14 15.26 20.17
N ASP A 40 16.59 16.43 20.64
CA ASP A 40 16.96 16.64 22.05
C ASP A 40 15.78 16.36 22.99
N ILE A 41 14.55 16.66 22.57
CA ILE A 41 13.33 16.41 23.37
C ILE A 41 13.16 14.91 23.63
N LEU A 42 13.50 14.05 22.67
CA LEU A 42 13.34 12.60 22.78
C LEU A 42 14.60 11.87 23.22
N GLN A 43 15.57 12.59 23.80
CA GLN A 43 16.81 12.01 24.28
C GLN A 43 16.58 10.81 25.23
N GLY A 44 17.32 9.73 24.96
CA GLY A 44 17.23 8.47 25.71
C GLY A 44 16.11 7.53 25.24
N HIS A 45 15.37 7.90 24.18
CA HIS A 45 14.44 7.00 23.50
C HIS A 45 15.03 6.51 22.17
N THR A 46 14.57 5.34 21.72
CA THR A 46 14.85 4.83 20.37
C THR A 46 13.62 5.03 19.48
N GLY A 47 13.79 5.10 18.17
CA GLY A 47 12.66 5.20 17.24
C GLY A 47 11.63 4.09 17.42
N HIS A 48 12.06 2.87 17.78
CA HIS A 48 11.15 1.78 18.14
C HIS A 48 10.29 2.12 19.37
N SER A 49 10.89 2.65 20.44
CA SER A 49 10.15 3.03 21.65
C SER A 49 9.21 4.21 21.42
N VAL A 50 9.63 5.22 20.63
CA VAL A 50 8.80 6.38 20.25
C VAL A 50 7.62 5.93 19.41
N ARG A 51 7.86 5.08 18.41
CA ARG A 51 6.81 4.50 17.56
C ARG A 51 5.81 3.68 18.37
N SER A 52 6.30 2.86 19.31
CA SER A 52 5.45 2.07 20.19
C SER A 52 4.57 2.96 21.07
N ARG A 53 5.17 3.98 21.71
CA ARG A 53 4.45 4.98 22.52
C ARG A 53 3.37 5.67 21.71
N CYS A 54 3.73 6.15 20.52
CA CYS A 54 2.81 6.84 19.62
C CYS A 54 1.61 5.95 19.26
N ARG A 55 1.87 4.75 18.72
CA ARG A 55 0.84 3.83 18.23
C ARG A 55 -0.13 3.39 19.32
N VAL A 56 0.36 3.09 20.52
CA VAL A 56 -0.44 2.50 21.60
C VAL A 56 -1.15 3.55 22.44
N HIS A 57 -0.49 4.68 22.74
CA HIS A 57 -0.98 5.63 23.75
C HIS A 57 -1.38 7.00 23.19
N LEU A 58 -0.76 7.46 22.10
CA LEU A 58 -0.95 8.82 21.61
C LEU A 58 -1.92 8.87 20.44
N LEU A 59 -1.80 7.95 19.48
CA LEU A 59 -2.66 7.92 18.29
C LEU A 59 -4.16 7.94 18.63
N PRO A 60 -4.66 7.19 19.63
CA PRO A 60 -6.07 7.24 20.03
C PRO A 60 -6.53 8.60 20.58
N LYS A 61 -5.59 9.48 20.96
CA LYS A 61 -5.83 10.82 21.49
C LYS A 61 -5.66 11.93 20.44
N ILE A 62 -5.32 11.57 19.20
CA ILE A 62 -5.14 12.53 18.11
C ILE A 62 -6.47 12.71 17.37
N ASP A 63 -7.18 13.78 17.67
CA ASP A 63 -8.48 14.09 17.04
C ASP A 63 -8.32 14.61 15.60
N TYR A 64 -7.28 15.39 15.37
CA TYR A 64 -7.00 16.03 14.09
C TYR A 64 -5.53 15.95 13.71
N VAL A 65 -5.28 16.05 12.41
CA VAL A 65 -3.96 16.24 11.80
C VAL A 65 -4.04 17.37 10.78
N TYR A 66 -2.89 17.82 10.28
CA TYR A 66 -2.85 18.84 9.24
C TYR A 66 -2.93 18.21 7.85
N GLN A 67 -3.67 18.87 6.96
CA GLN A 67 -3.81 18.42 5.58
C GLN A 67 -2.46 18.48 4.86
N THR A 68 -2.15 17.43 4.11
CA THR A 68 -0.93 17.35 3.30
C THR A 68 -1.25 16.95 1.87
N ASP A 69 -0.41 17.34 0.93
CA ASP A 69 -0.44 16.89 -0.45
C ASP A 69 0.01 15.40 -0.59
N GLU A 70 0.16 14.95 -1.85
CA GLU A 70 0.67 13.62 -2.16
C GLU A 70 2.14 13.39 -1.77
N ALA A 71 2.95 14.43 -1.81
CA ALA A 71 4.36 14.41 -1.41
C ALA A 71 4.53 14.47 0.12
N GLY A 72 3.48 14.83 0.86
CA GLY A 72 3.51 14.99 2.31
C GLY A 72 3.86 16.40 2.78
N ASN A 73 3.80 17.39 1.89
CA ASN A 73 3.93 18.81 2.25
C ASN A 73 2.61 19.33 2.82
N LEU A 74 2.67 20.29 3.74
CA LEU A 74 1.48 20.90 4.34
C LEU A 74 0.73 21.74 3.29
N ILE A 75 -0.59 21.55 3.24
CA ILE A 75 -1.48 22.42 2.47
C ILE A 75 -1.98 23.52 3.41
N LEU A 76 -1.84 24.76 2.96
CA LEU A 76 -2.29 25.95 3.67
C LEU A 76 -3.56 26.49 3.02
N ASN A 77 -4.42 27.14 3.81
CA ASN A 77 -5.58 27.87 3.28
C ASN A 77 -5.14 29.20 2.64
N GLU A 78 -6.11 29.95 2.12
CA GLU A 78 -5.89 31.27 1.49
C GLU A 78 -5.22 32.29 2.41
N GLN A 79 -5.34 32.11 3.73
CA GLN A 79 -4.75 32.95 4.77
C GLN A 79 -3.35 32.47 5.21
N GLY A 80 -2.83 31.39 4.63
CA GLY A 80 -1.53 30.80 5.01
C GLY A 80 -1.55 29.95 6.27
N GLU A 81 -2.73 29.58 6.77
CA GLU A 81 -2.91 28.75 7.96
C GLU A 81 -3.06 27.26 7.61
N LYS A 82 -2.68 26.39 8.55
CA LYS A 82 -2.74 24.94 8.38
C LYS A 82 -4.18 24.44 8.51
N ILE A 83 -4.63 23.66 7.54
CA ILE A 83 -6.00 23.09 7.52
C ILE A 83 -6.04 21.84 8.40
N LYS A 84 -6.97 21.79 9.36
CA LYS A 84 -7.18 20.62 10.25
C LYS A 84 -8.17 19.65 9.60
N VAL A 85 -7.80 18.37 9.55
CA VAL A 85 -8.63 17.27 9.05
C VAL A 85 -8.67 16.14 10.08
N LYS A 86 -9.70 15.29 10.03
CA LYS A 86 -9.78 14.15 10.96
C LYS A 86 -8.71 13.12 10.60
N LEU A 87 -8.11 12.49 11.61
CA LEU A 87 -7.07 11.47 11.37
C LEU A 87 -7.55 10.30 10.49
N LEU A 88 -8.84 9.96 10.56
CA LEU A 88 -9.47 8.90 9.77
C LEU A 88 -9.57 9.23 8.27
N GLU A 89 -9.58 10.52 7.92
CA GLU A 89 -9.63 10.99 6.53
C GLU A 89 -8.25 10.89 5.85
N VAL A 90 -7.17 10.77 6.64
CA VAL A 90 -5.81 10.61 6.11
C VAL A 90 -5.47 9.13 5.94
N PRO A 91 -5.02 8.69 4.75
CA PRO A 91 -4.63 7.31 4.51
C PRO A 91 -3.63 6.77 5.55
N ASN A 92 -3.87 5.57 6.06
CA ASN A 92 -3.07 4.97 7.15
C ASN A 92 -1.65 4.57 6.75
N THR A 93 -1.47 4.28 5.47
CA THR A 93 -0.18 3.90 4.91
C THR A 93 0.11 4.73 3.69
N LEU A 94 1.39 5.08 3.49
CA LEU A 94 1.87 5.69 2.25
C LEU A 94 1.56 4.85 1.01
N LYS A 95 1.37 3.54 1.18
CA LYS A 95 1.05 2.58 0.13
C LYS A 95 -0.40 2.14 0.27
N ASN A 96 -1.17 2.24 -0.80
CA ASN A 96 -2.49 1.64 -0.88
C ASN A 96 -2.35 0.11 -0.91
N ARG A 97 -3.28 -0.58 -0.27
CA ARG A 97 -3.37 -2.04 -0.37
C ARG A 97 -4.19 -2.38 -1.61
N PHE A 98 -3.79 -3.43 -2.32
CA PHE A 98 -4.57 -3.95 -3.44
C PHE A 98 -5.86 -4.60 -2.93
N SER A 99 -6.99 -4.21 -3.51
CA SER A 99 -8.29 -4.84 -3.28
C SER A 99 -8.49 -6.07 -4.17
N ALA A 100 -9.51 -6.88 -3.87
CA ALA A 100 -9.84 -8.06 -4.68
C ALA A 100 -10.33 -7.65 -6.09
N GLU A 101 -11.07 -6.55 -6.16
CA GLU A 101 -11.56 -5.93 -7.39
C GLU A 101 -10.40 -5.43 -8.25
N GLU A 102 -9.41 -4.77 -7.64
CA GLU A 102 -8.20 -4.29 -8.31
C GLU A 102 -7.38 -5.44 -8.89
N ASP A 103 -7.25 -6.54 -8.16
CA ASP A 103 -6.60 -7.75 -8.63
C ASP A 103 -7.35 -8.40 -9.80
N TYR A 104 -8.68 -8.44 -9.72
CA TYR A 104 -9.54 -8.99 -10.76
C TYR A 104 -9.41 -8.17 -12.04
N LEU A 105 -9.52 -6.85 -11.90
CA LEU A 105 -9.37 -5.89 -12.98
C LEU A 105 -8.01 -6.04 -13.66
N LEU A 106 -6.92 -6.06 -12.90
CA LEU A 106 -5.56 -6.28 -13.43
C LEU A 106 -5.49 -7.58 -14.24
N CYS A 107 -6.03 -8.68 -13.72
CA CYS A 107 -6.00 -9.96 -14.41
C CYS A 107 -6.80 -9.91 -15.72
N THR A 108 -8.01 -9.36 -15.68
CA THR A 108 -8.87 -9.28 -16.89
C THR A 108 -8.26 -8.41 -17.98
N GLU A 109 -7.71 -7.25 -17.64
CA GLU A 109 -7.13 -6.31 -18.61
C GLU A 109 -5.80 -6.84 -19.18
N VAL A 110 -5.02 -7.60 -18.40
CA VAL A 110 -3.85 -8.32 -18.92
C VAL A 110 -4.27 -9.35 -19.98
N ILE A 111 -5.27 -10.18 -19.68
CA ILE A 111 -5.75 -11.20 -20.63
C ILE A 111 -6.26 -10.52 -21.90
N LYS A 112 -7.09 -9.48 -21.75
CA LYS A 112 -7.61 -8.70 -22.86
C LYS A 112 -6.49 -8.12 -23.72
N HIS A 113 -5.56 -7.40 -23.10
CA HIS A 113 -4.43 -6.79 -23.81
C HIS A 113 -3.59 -7.83 -24.57
N VAL A 114 -3.34 -8.99 -23.95
CA VAL A 114 -2.55 -10.04 -24.59
C VAL A 114 -3.28 -10.64 -25.79
N LEU A 115 -4.58 -10.89 -25.69
CA LEU A 115 -5.40 -11.46 -26.78
C LEU A 115 -5.63 -10.49 -27.94
N GLU A 116 -5.61 -9.18 -27.67
CA GLU A 116 -5.75 -8.13 -28.69
C GLU A 116 -4.44 -7.85 -29.43
N ASN A 117 -3.29 -7.93 -28.75
CA ASN A 117 -2.00 -7.48 -29.30
C ASN A 117 -1.04 -8.62 -29.69
N ASN A 118 -1.32 -9.86 -29.28
CA ASN A 118 -0.52 -11.02 -29.68
C ASN A 118 -1.29 -11.92 -30.65
N ASP A 119 -0.55 -12.78 -31.34
CA ASP A 119 -1.09 -13.81 -32.21
C ASP A 119 -2.00 -14.77 -31.41
N LYS A 120 -3.30 -14.74 -31.72
CA LYS A 120 -4.34 -15.53 -31.04
C LYS A 120 -4.06 -17.02 -31.11
N SER A 121 -3.36 -17.48 -32.17
CA SER A 121 -3.01 -18.89 -32.36
C SER A 121 -2.15 -19.44 -31.20
N LYS A 122 -1.33 -18.58 -30.56
CA LYS A 122 -0.50 -18.96 -29.41
C LYS A 122 -1.33 -19.38 -28.19
N PHE A 123 -2.59 -18.97 -28.14
CA PHE A 123 -3.47 -19.25 -27.01
C PHE A 123 -4.55 -20.29 -27.35
N GLU A 124 -4.59 -20.85 -28.56
CA GLU A 124 -5.63 -21.82 -28.95
C GLU A 124 -5.61 -23.10 -28.13
N ASN A 125 -4.43 -23.55 -27.74
CA ASN A 125 -4.28 -24.72 -26.87
C ASN A 125 -4.75 -24.38 -25.45
N ARG A 126 -5.81 -25.06 -25.01
CA ARG A 126 -6.37 -24.97 -23.66
C ARG A 126 -6.13 -26.28 -22.90
N ASP A 127 -5.96 -26.19 -21.59
CA ASP A 127 -5.98 -27.34 -20.70
C ASP A 127 -7.41 -27.87 -20.48
N GLU A 128 -7.54 -28.94 -19.70
CA GLU A 128 -8.83 -29.56 -19.35
C GLU A 128 -9.79 -28.60 -18.64
N GLN A 129 -9.26 -27.56 -18.01
CA GLN A 129 -10.03 -26.51 -17.33
C GLN A 129 -10.31 -25.32 -18.26
N GLY A 130 -9.94 -25.38 -19.54
CA GLY A 130 -10.16 -24.32 -20.52
C GLY A 130 -9.16 -23.16 -20.44
N PHE A 131 -8.07 -23.29 -19.68
CA PHE A 131 -7.04 -22.26 -19.56
C PHE A 131 -5.94 -22.41 -20.59
N PHE A 132 -5.45 -21.29 -21.12
CA PHE A 132 -4.25 -21.30 -21.96
C PHE A 132 -2.97 -21.20 -21.14
N ASP A 133 -1.83 -21.50 -21.78
CA ASP A 133 -0.52 -21.43 -21.11
C ASP A 133 -0.17 -19.99 -20.71
N GLU A 134 -0.26 -19.71 -19.41
CA GLU A 134 0.04 -18.40 -18.85
C GLU A 134 1.52 -18.00 -18.95
N LYS A 135 2.42 -18.95 -19.24
CA LYS A 135 3.83 -18.61 -19.53
C LYS A 135 3.97 -17.75 -20.77
N LEU A 136 3.00 -17.82 -21.68
CA LEU A 136 2.94 -17.02 -22.89
C LEU A 136 2.41 -15.60 -22.65
N LEU A 137 1.90 -15.29 -21.45
CA LEU A 137 1.50 -13.93 -21.09
C LEU A 137 2.74 -13.03 -21.07
N SER A 138 2.91 -12.23 -22.12
CA SER A 138 3.95 -11.21 -22.22
C SER A 138 3.29 -9.83 -22.24
N VAL A 139 3.67 -8.98 -21.30
CA VAL A 139 3.08 -7.65 -21.11
C VAL A 139 4.20 -6.63 -20.94
N GLY A 140 4.23 -5.63 -21.82
CA GLY A 140 5.22 -4.56 -21.82
C GLY A 140 5.04 -3.55 -20.70
N ILE A 141 6.03 -2.67 -20.51
CA ILE A 141 5.96 -1.58 -19.51
C ILE A 141 4.89 -0.55 -19.91
N SER A 142 4.69 -0.32 -21.21
CA SER A 142 3.68 0.61 -21.75
C SER A 142 2.28 0.29 -21.24
N PHE A 143 1.89 -0.98 -21.24
CA PHE A 143 0.62 -1.43 -20.66
C PHE A 143 0.44 -0.96 -19.22
N PHE A 144 1.46 -1.11 -18.36
CA PHE A 144 1.34 -0.71 -16.95
C PHE A 144 1.31 0.82 -16.77
N ASN A 145 1.91 1.58 -17.68
CA ASN A 145 1.80 3.04 -17.69
C ASN A 145 0.37 3.47 -18.04
N GLU A 146 -0.20 2.92 -19.11
CA GLU A 146 -1.58 3.18 -19.52
C GLU A 146 -2.58 2.71 -18.45
N PHE A 147 -2.35 1.53 -17.87
CA PHE A 147 -3.18 0.98 -16.81
C PHE A 147 -3.15 1.85 -15.55
N ALA A 148 -1.99 2.39 -15.16
CA ALA A 148 -1.88 3.30 -14.03
C ALA A 148 -2.55 4.66 -14.30
N ASN A 149 -2.54 5.13 -15.54
CA ASN A 149 -3.29 6.35 -15.92
C ASN A 149 -4.80 6.13 -15.82
N LYS A 150 -5.28 4.95 -16.24
CA LYS A 150 -6.71 4.57 -16.15
C LYS A 150 -7.14 4.27 -14.70
N TYR A 151 -6.25 3.69 -13.90
CA TYR A 151 -6.49 3.27 -12.52
C TYR A 151 -5.40 3.84 -11.58
N PRO A 152 -5.51 5.13 -11.18
CA PRO A 152 -4.44 5.86 -10.51
C PRO A 152 -4.26 5.52 -9.02
N ASN A 153 -5.04 4.58 -8.48
CA ASN A 153 -4.92 4.13 -7.09
C ASN A 153 -3.53 3.55 -6.75
N HIS A 154 -2.82 3.03 -7.77
CA HIS A 154 -1.47 2.52 -7.65
C HIS A 154 -0.62 2.98 -8.84
N SER A 155 0.68 3.18 -8.60
CA SER A 155 1.61 3.58 -9.67
C SER A 155 1.91 2.43 -10.63
N SER A 156 2.34 2.75 -11.86
CA SER A 156 2.76 1.76 -12.88
C SER A 156 3.74 0.71 -12.34
N PRO A 157 4.82 1.07 -11.62
CA PRO A 157 5.71 0.08 -11.00
C PRO A 157 4.99 -0.82 -9.98
N SER A 158 4.01 -0.29 -9.25
CA SER A 158 3.24 -1.05 -8.25
C SER A 158 2.33 -2.07 -8.92
N TRP A 159 1.60 -1.67 -9.97
CA TRP A 159 0.78 -2.58 -10.78
C TRP A 159 1.62 -3.68 -11.44
N ARG A 160 2.77 -3.31 -12.00
CA ARG A 160 3.71 -4.27 -12.60
C ARG A 160 4.24 -5.28 -11.58
N ASP A 161 4.62 -4.82 -10.40
CA ASP A 161 5.10 -5.72 -9.33
C ASP A 161 3.98 -6.62 -8.81
N ARG A 162 2.74 -6.09 -8.73
CA ARG A 162 1.55 -6.85 -8.38
C ARG A 162 1.29 -7.98 -9.37
N PHE A 163 1.31 -7.69 -10.66
CA PHE A 163 1.18 -8.69 -11.71
C PHE A 163 2.28 -9.77 -11.60
N ARG A 164 3.55 -9.36 -11.52
CA ARG A 164 4.68 -10.28 -11.55
C ARG A 164 4.77 -11.18 -10.31
N LYS A 165 4.53 -10.64 -9.11
CA LYS A 165 4.72 -11.37 -7.85
C LYS A 165 3.47 -12.06 -7.33
N PHE A 166 2.29 -11.59 -7.72
CA PHE A 166 1.02 -12.10 -7.21
C PHE A 166 0.20 -12.74 -8.32
N ALA A 167 -0.22 -11.98 -9.35
CA ALA A 167 -1.10 -12.51 -10.40
C ALA A 167 -0.49 -13.74 -11.10
N ARG A 168 0.78 -13.64 -11.54
CA ARG A 168 1.49 -14.79 -12.14
C ARG A 168 1.72 -15.96 -11.19
N ALA A 169 1.87 -15.69 -9.90
CA ALA A 169 2.11 -16.74 -8.91
C ALA A 169 0.80 -17.46 -8.53
N TYR A 170 -0.33 -16.75 -8.57
CA TYR A 170 -1.65 -17.31 -8.32
C TYR A 170 -2.18 -18.07 -9.55
N GLY A 171 -1.91 -17.55 -10.74
CA GLY A 171 -2.59 -17.92 -11.98
C GLY A 171 -3.60 -16.83 -12.34
N VAL A 172 -3.37 -16.11 -13.44
CA VAL A 172 -4.19 -14.98 -13.89
C VAL A 172 -5.61 -15.42 -14.22
N GLN A 173 -5.76 -16.49 -15.02
CA GLN A 173 -7.07 -17.02 -15.40
C GLN A 173 -7.75 -17.71 -14.20
N LYS A 174 -6.94 -18.35 -13.35
CA LYS A 174 -7.43 -18.96 -12.11
C LYS A 174 -8.05 -17.91 -11.18
N TYR A 175 -7.36 -16.80 -10.94
CA TYR A 175 -7.88 -15.74 -10.08
C TYR A 175 -9.20 -15.15 -10.61
N ILE A 176 -9.31 -14.95 -11.93
CA ILE A 176 -10.55 -14.48 -12.56
C ILE A 176 -11.71 -15.43 -12.25
N ARG A 177 -11.49 -16.75 -12.41
CA ARG A 177 -12.49 -17.77 -12.09
C ARG A 177 -12.86 -17.74 -10.60
N ASP A 178 -11.87 -17.84 -9.71
CA ASP A 178 -12.09 -17.92 -8.26
C ASP A 178 -12.83 -16.66 -7.75
N TYR A 179 -12.51 -15.48 -8.31
CA TYR A 179 -13.23 -14.24 -8.05
C TYR A 179 -14.70 -14.32 -8.49
N GLN A 180 -14.96 -14.76 -9.73
CA GLN A 180 -16.32 -14.88 -10.27
C GLN A 180 -17.16 -15.92 -9.52
N GLU A 181 -16.56 -17.04 -9.13
CA GLU A 181 -17.19 -18.06 -8.30
C GLU A 181 -17.56 -17.51 -6.91
N SER A 182 -16.66 -16.74 -6.29
CA SER A 182 -16.93 -16.07 -5.02
C SER A 182 -18.17 -15.17 -5.14
N ILE A 183 -18.23 -14.34 -6.18
CA ILE A 183 -19.40 -13.47 -6.44
C ILE A 183 -20.67 -14.29 -6.68
N LYS A 184 -20.60 -15.34 -7.50
CA LYS A 184 -21.75 -16.22 -7.80
C LYS A 184 -22.29 -16.89 -6.54
N ASN A 185 -21.40 -17.28 -5.62
CA ASN A 185 -21.73 -17.92 -4.36
C ASN A 185 -22.08 -16.90 -3.25
N GLN A 186 -22.21 -15.61 -3.56
CA GLN A 186 -22.45 -14.53 -2.59
C GLN A 186 -21.39 -14.44 -1.48
N GLN A 187 -20.17 -14.88 -1.78
CA GLN A 187 -19.01 -14.78 -0.91
C GLN A 187 -18.20 -13.54 -1.28
N LYS A 188 -17.55 -12.94 -0.28
CA LYS A 188 -16.66 -11.79 -0.49
C LYS A 188 -15.35 -12.26 -1.13
N PRO A 189 -15.00 -11.81 -2.35
CA PRO A 189 -13.73 -12.18 -2.96
C PRO A 189 -12.54 -11.64 -2.15
N GLU A 190 -11.46 -12.41 -2.11
CA GLU A 190 -10.25 -12.03 -1.41
C GLU A 190 -9.13 -11.59 -2.36
N ALA A 191 -8.47 -10.49 -2.03
CA ALA A 191 -7.27 -10.04 -2.73
C ALA A 191 -6.14 -11.07 -2.57
N MET A 192 -5.30 -11.21 -3.59
CA MET A 192 -4.13 -12.08 -3.57
C MET A 192 -3.16 -11.71 -2.45
N LYS A 193 -2.87 -12.66 -1.55
CA LYS A 193 -2.00 -12.47 -0.37
C LYS A 193 -1.00 -13.61 -0.26
N ASN A 194 0.09 -13.38 0.45
CA ASN A 194 1.07 -14.41 0.85
C ASN A 194 1.77 -15.18 -0.29
N LEU A 195 1.85 -14.62 -1.50
CA LEU A 195 2.49 -15.27 -2.67
C LEU A 195 3.97 -14.90 -2.85
N THR A 196 4.48 -13.92 -2.10
CA THR A 196 5.87 -13.48 -2.24
C THR A 196 6.83 -14.42 -1.54
N ARG A 197 7.56 -15.26 -2.31
CA ARG A 197 8.72 -15.99 -1.78
C ARG A 197 9.94 -15.06 -1.77
N ARG A 198 10.41 -14.67 -0.58
CA ARG A 198 11.74 -14.05 -0.45
C ARG A 198 12.77 -15.17 -0.33
N LYS A 199 13.81 -15.18 -1.18
CA LYS A 199 15.01 -15.98 -0.90
C LYS A 199 15.58 -15.48 0.43
N ASN A 200 15.93 -16.38 1.35
CA ASN A 200 16.69 -16.02 2.54
C ASN A 200 17.95 -15.29 2.07
N ARG A 201 18.12 -14.06 2.55
CA ARG A 201 19.29 -13.22 2.30
C ARG A 201 20.30 -13.45 3.40
#